data_AF-A0A3R9TN24-F1
#
_entry.id   AF-A0A3R9TN24-F1
#
_cell.length_a   1.000
_cell.length_b   1.000
_cell.length_c   1.000
_cell.angle_alpha   90.00
_cell.angle_beta   90.00
_cell.angle_gamma   90.00
#
_symmetry.space_group_name_H-M   'P 1'
#
loop_
_entity.id
_entity.type
_entity.pdbx_description
1 polymer ?
#
loop_
_entity_poly.entity_id
_entity_poly.type
_entity_poly.pdbx_seq_one_letter_code
_entity_poly.pdbx_strand_id
1 'polypeptide(L)' 'QADTIYRSKAVGEPPFMLALSVFSAIRQAVQAAIPENAPLVLNAPATAEEILRAIAIGRGQALAARPQAKM' A
#
# COMPACT_ATOMS: atom_id res chain seq x y z
N GLN A 1 28.24 16.40 13.75
CA GLN A 1 28.51 15.02 13.34
C GLN A 1 28.24 14.13 14.55
N ALA A 2 27.45 13.06 14.45
CA ALA A 2 27.32 12.11 15.56
C ALA A 2 28.65 11.35 15.73
N ASP A 3 29.18 11.33 16.96
CA ASP A 3 30.39 10.58 17.29
C ASP A 3 30.07 9.09 17.34
N THR A 4 30.57 8.34 16.37
CA THR A 4 30.21 6.94 16.11
C THR A 4 31.48 6.16 15.84
N ILE A 5 31.54 4.92 16.33
CA ILE A 5 32.69 4.03 16.13
C ILE A 5 32.94 3.88 14.63
N TYR A 6 34.16 4.21 14.19
CA TYR A 6 34.59 4.16 12.79
C TYR A 6 33.67 4.88 11.78
N ARG A 7 32.94 5.92 12.18
CA ARG A 7 31.96 6.63 11.33
C ARG A 7 30.81 5.74 10.83
N SER A 8 30.44 4.72 11.61
CA SER A 8 29.32 3.83 11.34
C SER A 8 27.95 4.53 11.38
N LYS A 9 26.91 3.82 10.90
CA LYS A 9 25.51 4.27 10.92
C LYS A 9 24.62 3.13 11.41
N ALA A 10 23.64 3.45 12.24
CA ALA A 10 22.59 2.51 12.60
C ALA A 10 21.70 2.26 11.37
N VAL A 11 21.47 0.99 11.04
CA VAL A 11 20.66 0.56 9.88
C VAL A 11 19.60 -0.47 10.26
N GLY A 12 19.25 -0.60 11.55
CA GLY A 12 18.21 -1.53 12.00
C GLY A 12 16.81 -1.08 11.57
N GLU A 13 16.36 0.04 12.11
CA GLU A 13 15.04 0.62 11.81
C GLU A 13 15.00 1.49 10.53
N PRO A 14 16.04 2.27 10.15
CA PRO A 14 15.96 3.16 8.99
C PRO A 14 15.50 2.52 7.66
N PRO A 15 15.88 1.27 7.32
CA PRO A 15 15.42 0.63 6.09
C PRO A 15 13.97 0.13 6.16
N PHE A 16 13.33 0.07 7.33
CA PHE A 16 11.95 -0.41 7.48
C PHE A 16 10.97 0.32 6.54
N MET A 17 11.15 1.64 6.41
CA MET A 17 10.30 2.47 5.56
C MET A 17 10.50 2.21 4.06
N LEU A 18 11.59 1.55 3.64
CA LEU A 18 11.81 1.20 2.23
C LEU A 18 10.78 0.20 1.71
N ALA A 19 10.14 -0.58 2.59
CA ALA A 19 9.05 -1.49 2.22
C ALA A 19 7.84 -0.75 1.61
N LEU A 20 7.65 0.54 1.90
CA LEU A 20 6.60 1.35 1.28
C LEU A 20 6.75 1.47 -0.24
N SER A 21 7.96 1.27 -0.79
CA SER A 21 8.17 1.23 -2.24
C SER A 21 7.31 0.15 -2.92
N VAL A 22 7.15 -1.01 -2.29
CA VAL A 22 6.32 -2.11 -2.78
C VAL A 22 4.85 -1.73 -2.72
N PHE A 23 4.40 -1.12 -1.62
CA PHE A 23 3.04 -0.63 -1.50
C PHE A 23 2.71 0.44 -2.57
N SER A 24 3.63 1.37 -2.82
CA SER A 24 3.50 2.38 -3.88
C SER A 24 3.48 1.78 -5.29
N ALA A 25 4.26 0.71 -5.53
CA ALA A 25 4.24 -0.01 -6.80
C ALA A 25 2.90 -0.72 -7.03
N ILE A 26 2.37 -1.40 -6.01
CA ILE A 26 1.04 -2.03 -6.07
C ILE A 26 -0.04 -0.97 -6.33
N ARG A 27 0.00 0.16 -5.62
CA ARG A 27 -0.96 1.26 -5.83
C ARG A 27 -0.95 1.76 -7.29
N GLN A 28 0.23 1.91 -7.89
CA GLN A 28 0.36 2.29 -9.31
C GLN A 28 -0.20 1.21 -10.24
N ALA A 29 0.09 -0.07 -9.99
CA ALA A 29 -0.45 -1.17 -10.78
C ALA A 29 -1.99 -1.23 -10.72
N VAL A 30 -2.58 -1.00 -9.54
CA VAL A 30 -4.04 -0.95 -9.38
C VAL A 30 -4.64 0.25 -10.12
N GLN A 31 -4.00 1.42 -10.08
CA GLN A 31 -4.45 2.60 -10.83
C GLN A 31 -4.49 2.33 -12.34
N ALA A 32 -3.50 1.60 -12.86
CA ALA A 32 -3.45 1.21 -14.27
C ALA A 32 -4.50 0.14 -14.66
N ALA A 33 -5.08 -0.57 -13.69
CA ALA A 33 -6.06 -1.64 -13.92
C ALA A 33 -7.53 -1.16 -13.91
N ILE A 34 -7.78 0.12 -13.59
CA ILE A 34 -9.10 0.76 -13.52
C ILE A 34 -9.20 1.85 -14.60
N PRO A 35 -10.43 2.30 -14.97
CA PRO A 35 -10.61 3.36 -15.96
C PRO A 35 -9.82 4.63 -15.62
N GLU A 36 -9.39 5.37 -16.65
CA GLU A 36 -8.75 6.66 -16.44
C GLU A 36 -9.64 7.58 -15.59
N ASN A 37 -9.01 8.28 -14.64
CA ASN A 37 -9.67 9.17 -13.68
C ASN A 37 -10.63 8.50 -12.67
N ALA A 38 -10.73 7.17 -12.66
CA ALA A 38 -11.47 6.48 -11.61
C ALA A 38 -10.79 6.68 -10.23
N PRO A 39 -11.55 6.94 -9.16
CA PRO A 39 -10.99 7.14 -7.83
C PRO A 39 -10.38 5.84 -7.31
N LEU A 40 -9.11 5.90 -6.88
CA LEU A 40 -8.40 4.77 -6.28
C LEU A 40 -8.35 4.90 -4.75
N VAL A 41 -9.02 3.95 -4.08
CA VAL A 41 -8.88 3.72 -2.64
C VAL A 41 -8.24 2.36 -2.41
N LEU A 42 -6.99 2.35 -1.94
CA LEU A 42 -6.25 1.13 -1.57
C LEU A 42 -5.70 1.33 -0.16
N ASN A 43 -6.20 0.54 0.80
CA ASN A 43 -5.73 0.61 2.19
C ASN A 43 -4.54 -0.33 2.42
N ALA A 44 -3.74 -0.03 3.44
CA ALA A 44 -2.75 -0.97 3.95
C ALA A 44 -3.40 -1.93 4.98
N PRO A 45 -2.94 -3.19 5.08
CA PRO A 45 -2.03 -3.87 4.15
C PRO A 45 -2.70 -4.17 2.80
N ALA A 46 -1.94 -4.12 1.71
CA ALA A 46 -2.42 -4.43 0.36
C ALA A 46 -2.59 -5.95 0.17
N THR A 47 -3.53 -6.56 0.90
CA THR A 47 -3.87 -7.97 0.74
C THR A 47 -4.52 -8.21 -0.62
N ALA A 48 -4.58 -9.47 -1.04
CA ALA A 48 -5.24 -9.84 -2.30
C ALA A 48 -6.70 -9.40 -2.34
N GLU A 49 -7.42 -9.51 -1.20
CA GLU A 49 -8.81 -9.08 -1.06
C GLU A 49 -8.95 -7.56 -1.16
N GLU A 50 -8.02 -6.79 -0.59
CA GLU A 50 -8.04 -5.32 -0.68
C GLU A 50 -7.70 -4.84 -2.09
N ILE A 51 -6.76 -5.50 -2.77
CA ILE A 51 -6.45 -5.24 -4.18
C ILE A 51 -7.67 -5.53 -5.07
N LEU A 52 -8.28 -6.71 -4.91
CA LEU A 52 -9.49 -7.09 -5.66
C LEU A 52 -10.61 -6.07 -5.44
N ARG A 53 -10.84 -5.66 -4.18
CA ARG A 53 -11.83 -4.66 -3.82
C ARG A 53 -11.55 -3.30 -4.46
N ALA A 54 -10.31 -2.82 -4.40
CA ALA A 54 -9.93 -1.53 -4.98
C ALA A 54 -10.18 -1.50 -6.49
N ILE A 55 -9.81 -2.57 -7.20
CA ILE A 55 -10.06 -2.72 -8.65
C ILE A 55 -11.56 -2.74 -8.95
N ALA A 56 -12.33 -3.52 -8.18
CA ALA A 56 -13.76 -3.66 -8.38
C ALA A 56 -14.51 -2.33 -8.16
N ILE A 57 -14.18 -1.60 -7.08
CA ILE A 57 -14.71 -0.25 -6.81
C ILE A 57 -14.36 0.70 -7.96
N GLY A 58 -13.09 0.74 -8.39
CA GLY A 58 -12.66 1.60 -9.49
C GLY A 58 -13.33 1.26 -10.83
N ARG A 59 -13.77 0.02 -11.02
CA ARG A 59 -14.56 -0.43 -12.17
C ARG A 59 -16.08 -0.25 -12.01
N GLY A 60 -16.55 0.30 -10.88
CA GLY A 60 -17.98 0.48 -10.62
C GLY A 60 -18.74 -0.83 -10.32
N GLN A 61 -18.04 -1.87 -9.88
CA GLN A 61 -18.65 -3.16 -9.54
C GLN A 61 -19.20 -3.13 -8.11
N ALA A 62 -20.39 -3.68 -7.91
CA ALA A 62 -20.97 -3.83 -6.57
C ALA A 62 -20.22 -4.94 -5.81
N LEU A 63 -19.43 -4.57 -4.80
CA LEU A 63 -18.89 -5.52 -3.81
C LEU A 63 -19.76 -5.52 -2.55
N ALA A 64 -19.87 -6.69 -1.91
CA ALA A 64 -20.46 -6.80 -0.59
C ALA A 64 -19.77 -5.85 0.41
N ALA A 65 -20.56 -5.22 1.28
CA ALA A 65 -20.07 -4.28 2.28
C ALA A 65 -18.98 -4.92 3.17
N ARG A 66 -18.03 -4.09 3.64
CA ARG A 66 -16.98 -4.54 4.57
C ARG A 66 -17.63 -5.22 5.77
N PRO A 67 -17.29 -6.47 6.10
CA PRO A 67 -17.58 -6.99 7.43
C PRO A 67 -16.86 -6.08 8.42
N GLN A 68 -17.60 -5.58 9.42
CA GLN A 68 -17.00 -4.76 10.47
C GLN A 68 -15.90 -5.59 11.14
N ALA A 69 -14.70 -5.02 11.23
CA ALA A 69 -13.65 -5.61 12.03
C ALA A 69 -14.15 -5.67 13.48
N LYS A 70 -14.32 -6.88 14.01
CA LYS A 70 -14.53 -7.07 15.44
C LYS A 70 -13.20 -6.70 16.11
N MET A 71 -13.22 -5.63 16.91
CA MET A 71 -12.13 -5.33 17.86
C MET A 71 -12.14 -6.34 18.99
#